data_AF-A0A453Q9I8-F1
#
_entry.id   AF-A0A453Q9I8-F1
#
_cell.length_a   1.000
_cell.length_b   1.000
_cell.length_c   1.000
_cell.angle_alpha   90.00
_cell.angle_beta   90.00
_cell.angle_gamma   90.00
#
_symmetry.space_group_name_H-M   'P 1'
#
loop_
_entity.id
_entity.type
_entity.pdbx_description
1 polymer ?
#
loop_
_entity_poly.entity_id
_entity_poly.type
_entity_poly.pdbx_seq_one_letter_code
_entity_poly.pdbx_strand_id
1 'polypeptide(L)'
;EPLLPALAAAALLLLLLAGPAAADDASSDDRGHDASPGCNNKFQLVKVKNWVNGTQGTTVVGLSARFGSPLPRTINEAHRTFAALTSPPDLCSNSTSKLTNSIALVARGGCPFTAKAEFAQAAGAAGLVIINDDEELYKMVCGDNDTSLNVTIPVVMVPHSAGKNLKDLLDHGAR
;
A
#
# COMPACT_ATOMS: atom_id res chain seq x y z
N GLU A 1 -14.71 43.40 2.60
CA GLU A 1 -14.20 42.12 2.06
C GLU A 1 -14.04 41.12 3.21
N PRO A 2 -14.60 39.90 3.14
CA PRO A 2 -14.18 38.84 4.02
C PRO A 2 -13.16 37.95 3.31
N LEU A 3 -11.98 37.85 3.91
CA LEU A 3 -10.97 36.85 3.62
C LEU A 3 -11.55 35.46 4.00
N LEU A 4 -11.80 34.60 3.01
CA LEU A 4 -12.02 33.18 3.27
C LEU A 4 -10.70 32.59 3.80
N PRO A 5 -10.69 31.81 4.90
CA PRO A 5 -9.55 30.98 5.20
C PRO A 5 -9.50 29.90 4.12
N ALA A 6 -8.42 29.85 3.35
CA ALA A 6 -8.12 28.68 2.55
C ALA A 6 -8.06 27.49 3.50
N LEU A 7 -9.07 26.61 3.45
CA LEU A 7 -9.00 25.28 4.03
C LEU A 7 -7.83 24.58 3.33
N ALA A 8 -6.65 24.64 3.94
CA ALA A 8 -5.53 23.83 3.50
C ALA A 8 -6.00 22.36 3.63
N ALA A 9 -6.23 21.71 2.50
CA ALA A 9 -6.54 20.28 2.48
C ALA A 9 -5.46 19.56 3.27
N ALA A 10 -5.87 18.85 4.33
CA ALA A 10 -4.93 18.19 5.22
C ALA A 10 -4.14 17.15 4.42
N ALA A 11 -2.80 17.24 4.47
CA ALA A 11 -1.94 16.31 3.76
C ALA A 11 -1.69 15.07 4.62
N LEU A 12 -2.19 13.91 4.19
CA LEU A 12 -1.84 12.62 4.77
C LEU A 12 -0.51 12.14 4.16
N LEU A 13 0.52 12.01 4.99
CA LEU A 13 1.77 11.35 4.63
C LEU A 13 1.78 9.93 5.21
N LEU A 14 2.27 8.98 4.43
CA LEU A 14 2.49 7.61 4.85
C LEU A 14 3.97 7.24 4.76
N LEU A 15 4.36 6.29 5.61
CA LEU A 15 5.66 5.66 5.61
C LEU A 15 5.49 4.17 5.87
N LEU A 16 6.02 3.36 4.95
CA LEU A 16 5.94 1.92 4.99
C LEU A 16 7.27 1.36 5.49
N LEU A 17 7.22 0.50 6.51
CA LEU A 17 8.41 -0.11 7.12
C LEU A 17 8.22 -1.61 7.32
N ALA A 18 9.21 -2.40 6.92
CA ALA A 18 9.26 -3.80 7.32
C ALA A 18 9.31 -3.90 8.86
N GLY A 19 8.43 -4.70 9.43
CA GLY A 19 8.47 -5.05 10.85
C GLY A 19 9.64 -6.00 11.15
N PRO A 20 10.03 -6.15 12.43
CA PRO A 20 10.91 -7.24 12.81
C PRO A 20 10.25 -8.55 12.37
N ALA A 21 11.00 -9.38 11.65
CA ALA A 21 10.51 -10.67 11.21
C ALA A 21 10.06 -11.46 12.45
N ALA A 22 8.77 -11.77 12.55
CA ALA A 22 8.38 -12.93 13.34
C ALA A 22 9.04 -14.12 12.64
N ALA A 23 9.96 -14.78 13.34
CA ALA A 23 10.68 -15.93 12.82
C ALA A 23 9.67 -16.97 12.30
N ASP A 24 9.83 -17.34 11.03
CA ASP A 24 9.43 -18.59 10.39
C ASP A 24 7.97 -19.10 10.38
N ASP A 25 7.00 -18.59 11.14
CA ASP A 25 5.65 -19.21 11.18
C ASP A 25 4.66 -18.77 10.08
N ALA A 26 5.04 -17.86 9.18
CA ALA A 26 4.24 -17.58 7.97
C ALA A 26 4.66 -18.45 6.76
N SER A 27 5.73 -19.24 6.90
CA SER A 27 6.22 -20.14 5.86
C SER A 27 5.47 -21.47 5.91
N SER A 28 4.21 -21.46 5.51
CA SER A 28 3.75 -22.61 4.73
C SER A 28 4.57 -22.56 3.45
N ASP A 29 5.51 -23.49 3.29
CA ASP A 29 6.29 -23.67 2.06
C ASP A 29 5.31 -23.87 0.89
N ASP A 30 4.86 -22.80 0.24
CA ASP A 30 4.29 -22.83 -1.12
C ASP A 30 5.44 -23.01 -2.12
N ARG A 31 6.22 -24.09 -1.93
CA ARG A 31 7.16 -24.63 -2.90
C ARG A 31 6.38 -25.57 -3.82
N GLY A 32 5.49 -24.98 -4.62
CA GLY A 32 4.61 -25.72 -5.53
C GLY A 32 4.99 -25.59 -7.00
N HIS A 33 5.44 -24.43 -7.44
CA HIS A 33 5.88 -24.18 -8.82
C HIS A 33 6.91 -23.04 -8.78
N ASP A 34 7.94 -23.14 -9.62
CA ASP A 34 9.05 -22.20 -9.73
C ASP A 34 8.59 -20.75 -9.53
N ALA A 35 9.12 -20.07 -8.50
CA ALA A 35 8.74 -18.69 -8.23
C ALA A 35 9.00 -17.85 -9.49
N SER A 36 7.93 -17.37 -10.13
CA SER A 36 8.05 -16.52 -11.31
C SER A 36 9.01 -15.36 -11.03
N PRO A 37 9.89 -14.98 -11.96
CA PRO A 37 10.74 -13.81 -11.80
C PRO A 37 9.93 -12.59 -11.35
N GLY A 38 10.35 -11.96 -10.25
CA GLY A 38 9.63 -10.83 -9.62
C GLY A 38 8.55 -11.22 -8.58
N CYS A 39 8.33 -12.51 -8.33
CA CYS A 39 7.38 -13.06 -7.35
C CYS A 39 8.04 -13.92 -6.25
N ASN A 40 9.12 -13.42 -5.66
CA ASN A 40 9.95 -14.18 -4.73
C ASN A 40 10.17 -13.49 -3.38
N ASN A 41 9.43 -12.42 -3.07
CA ASN A 41 9.50 -11.78 -1.76
C ASN A 41 8.91 -12.70 -0.68
N LYS A 42 9.52 -12.67 0.51
CA LYS A 42 8.89 -13.25 1.70
C LYS A 42 7.82 -12.32 2.23
N PHE A 43 6.70 -12.90 2.65
CA PHE A 43 5.66 -12.19 3.40
C PHE A 43 6.24 -11.64 4.70
N GLN A 44 6.04 -10.35 4.93
CA GLN A 44 6.53 -9.65 6.12
C GLN A 44 5.41 -8.80 6.69
N LEU A 45 5.29 -8.80 8.01
CA LEU A 45 4.47 -7.80 8.69
C LEU A 45 5.09 -6.43 8.47
N VAL A 46 4.26 -5.45 8.16
CA VAL A 46 4.65 -4.08 7.82
C VAL A 46 4.02 -3.12 8.81
N LYS A 47 4.77 -2.10 9.22
CA LYS A 47 4.24 -0.95 9.94
C LYS A 47 3.95 0.16 8.93
N VAL A 48 2.68 0.51 8.78
CA VAL A 48 2.21 1.66 8.02
C VAL A 48 1.99 2.80 9.01
N LYS A 49 2.91 3.77 9.01
CA LYS A 49 2.81 4.94 9.86
C LYS A 49 2.20 6.08 9.07
N ASN A 50 1.37 6.89 9.70
CA ASN A 50 0.74 8.05 9.09
C ASN A 50 1.04 9.35 9.84
N TRP A 51 1.01 10.46 9.10
CA TRP A 51 1.08 11.81 9.63
C TRP A 51 0.05 12.67 8.95
N VAL A 52 -0.62 13.52 9.72
CA VAL A 52 -1.48 14.57 9.17
C VAL A 52 -0.98 15.91 9.70
N ASN A 53 -0.68 16.83 8.78
CA ASN A 53 -0.15 18.15 9.10
C ASN A 53 1.06 18.11 10.07
N GLY A 54 1.91 17.10 9.93
CA GLY A 54 3.12 16.90 10.73
C GLY A 54 2.92 16.12 12.04
N THR A 55 1.68 15.91 12.47
CA THR A 55 1.37 15.12 13.68
C THR A 55 1.28 13.65 13.33
N GLN A 56 2.04 12.81 14.03
CA GLN A 56 2.00 11.36 13.82
C GLN A 56 0.68 10.79 14.34
N GLY A 57 0.01 9.99 13.51
CA GLY A 57 -1.19 9.25 13.88
C GLY A 57 -0.88 7.82 14.35
N THR A 58 -1.90 6.97 14.23
CA THR A 58 -1.83 5.57 14.62
C THR A 58 -0.97 4.74 13.65
N THR A 59 -0.15 3.84 14.19
CA THR A 59 0.56 2.88 13.35
C THR A 59 -0.37 1.71 13.03
N VAL A 60 -0.57 1.45 11.74
CA VAL A 60 -1.32 0.31 11.23
C VAL A 60 -0.35 -0.83 10.96
N VAL A 61 -0.76 -2.07 11.28
CA VAL A 61 -0.05 -3.27 10.87
C VAL A 61 -0.64 -3.76 9.56
N GLY A 62 0.23 -4.09 8.60
CA GLY A 62 -0.13 -4.66 7.32
C GLY A 62 0.73 -5.87 6.96
N LEU A 63 0.52 -6.42 5.77
CA LEU A 63 1.26 -7.55 5.22
C LEU A 63 1.81 -7.20 3.83
N SER A 64 3.09 -7.44 3.58
CA SER A 64 3.69 -7.23 2.26
C SER A 64 3.24 -8.28 1.24
N ALA A 65 3.30 -7.96 -0.05
CA ALA A 65 3.09 -8.94 -1.12
C ALA A 65 4.31 -9.85 -1.35
N ARG A 66 4.10 -10.95 -2.10
CA ARG A 66 5.16 -11.83 -2.63
C ARG A 66 5.92 -11.21 -3.81
N PHE A 67 5.44 -10.09 -4.33
CA PHE A 67 6.01 -9.30 -5.42
C PHE A 67 6.22 -7.85 -5.00
N GLY A 68 6.79 -7.02 -5.88
CA GLY A 68 7.11 -5.62 -5.57
C GLY A 68 8.52 -5.43 -5.04
N SER A 69 8.90 -4.19 -4.76
CA SER A 69 10.19 -3.92 -4.10
C SER A 69 10.16 -4.26 -2.62
N PRO A 70 11.29 -4.65 -2.01
CA PRO A 70 11.37 -4.82 -0.57
C PRO A 70 11.08 -3.49 0.15
N LEU A 71 10.52 -3.61 1.36
CA LEU A 71 10.30 -2.47 2.23
C LEU A 71 11.56 -2.13 3.04
N PRO A 72 11.81 -0.84 3.32
CA PRO A 72 12.92 -0.41 4.17
C PRO A 72 12.74 -0.98 5.59
N ARG A 73 13.85 -1.36 6.23
CA ARG A 73 13.83 -1.94 7.59
C ARG A 73 14.00 -0.89 8.67
N THR A 74 14.66 0.21 8.34
CA THR A 74 14.94 1.30 9.27
C THR A 74 14.17 2.55 8.87
N ILE A 75 13.83 3.37 9.88
CA ILE A 75 13.13 4.64 9.65
C ILE A 75 13.97 5.63 8.81
N ASN A 76 15.29 5.49 8.80
CA ASN A 76 16.21 6.37 8.07
C ASN A 76 16.25 6.05 6.58
N GLU A 77 16.03 4.78 6.20
CA GLU A 77 15.88 4.35 4.81
C GLU A 77 14.47 4.62 4.27
N ALA A 78 13.49 4.76 5.16
CA ALA A 78 12.10 4.92 4.79
C ALA A 78 11.75 6.38 4.49
N HIS A 79 11.15 6.62 3.32
CA HIS A 79 10.70 7.94 2.91
C HIS A 79 9.22 8.16 3.25
N ARG A 80 8.90 9.30 3.87
CA ARG A 80 7.50 9.73 4.05
C ARG A 80 7.03 10.34 2.74
N THR A 81 5.88 9.90 2.23
CA THR A 81 5.29 10.51 1.05
C THR A 81 3.78 10.62 1.15
N PHE A 82 3.18 11.43 0.28
CA PHE A 82 1.73 11.66 0.28
C PHE A 82 0.97 10.37 0.00
N ALA A 83 -0.17 10.20 0.66
CA ALA A 83 -1.17 9.22 0.25
C ALA A 83 -2.16 9.84 -0.73
N ALA A 84 -2.70 9.03 -1.63
CA ALA A 84 -3.73 9.44 -2.56
C ALA A 84 -4.79 8.34 -2.73
N LEU A 85 -6.06 8.74 -2.79
CA LEU A 85 -7.14 7.86 -3.23
C LEU A 85 -7.12 7.73 -4.76
N THR A 86 -7.43 6.54 -5.25
CA THR A 86 -7.51 6.28 -6.68
C THR A 86 -8.94 6.40 -7.21
N SER A 87 -9.05 6.78 -8.48
CA SER A 87 -10.28 6.68 -9.25
C SER A 87 -9.98 5.89 -10.52
N PRO A 88 -10.54 4.68 -10.73
CA PRO A 88 -11.49 4.02 -9.83
C PRO A 88 -10.86 3.56 -8.50
N PRO A 89 -11.65 3.36 -7.43
CA PRO A 89 -11.12 2.99 -6.11
C PRO A 89 -10.44 1.62 -6.05
N ASP A 90 -10.79 0.70 -6.95
CA ASP A 90 -10.16 -0.62 -7.03
C ASP A 90 -8.90 -0.61 -7.92
N LEU A 91 -8.64 0.46 -8.68
CA LEU A 91 -7.52 0.57 -9.60
C LEU A 91 -7.40 -0.62 -10.58
N CYS A 92 -8.54 -1.11 -11.07
CA CYS A 92 -8.58 -2.15 -12.10
C CYS A 92 -8.51 -1.60 -13.54
N SER A 93 -8.20 -0.31 -13.67
CA SER A 93 -7.92 0.40 -14.91
C SER A 93 -7.06 1.62 -14.61
N ASN A 94 -6.62 2.34 -15.65
CA ASN A 94 -5.82 3.55 -15.50
C ASN A 94 -6.50 4.57 -14.59
N SER A 95 -5.76 5.04 -13.57
CA SER A 95 -6.32 6.02 -12.66
C SER A 95 -6.44 7.41 -13.29
N THR A 96 -7.53 8.10 -13.01
CA THR A 96 -7.66 9.54 -13.28
C THR A 96 -7.08 10.40 -12.15
N SER A 97 -6.75 9.80 -11.00
CA SER A 97 -6.08 10.46 -9.88
C SER A 97 -4.59 10.69 -10.15
N LYS A 98 -4.03 11.78 -9.62
CA LYS A 98 -2.58 12.01 -9.65
C LYS A 98 -1.88 11.18 -8.57
N LEU A 99 -1.17 10.13 -8.99
CA LEU A 99 -0.46 9.22 -8.09
C LEU A 99 1.05 9.46 -8.05
N THR A 100 1.59 10.36 -8.88
CA THR A 100 3.02 10.60 -9.00
C THR A 100 3.69 10.87 -7.64
N ASN A 101 4.65 10.03 -7.29
CA ASN A 101 5.39 10.01 -6.02
C ASN A 101 4.53 9.79 -4.76
N SER A 102 3.27 9.41 -4.89
CA SER A 102 2.37 9.14 -3.76
C SER A 102 2.23 7.64 -3.49
N ILE A 103 1.81 7.28 -2.28
CA ILE A 103 1.31 5.94 -1.96
C ILE A 103 -0.17 5.88 -2.34
N ALA A 104 -0.50 5.01 -3.29
CA ALA A 104 -1.88 4.80 -3.71
C ALA A 104 -2.64 3.96 -2.68
N LEU A 105 -3.81 4.43 -2.23
CA LEU A 105 -4.76 3.66 -1.43
C LEU A 105 -5.84 3.09 -2.34
N VAL A 106 -5.89 1.77 -2.48
CA VAL A 106 -6.84 1.06 -3.36
C VAL A 106 -7.70 0.09 -2.56
N ALA A 107 -8.92 -0.16 -3.01
CA ALA A 107 -9.77 -1.22 -2.49
C ALA A 107 -9.40 -2.59 -3.10
N ARG A 108 -9.48 -3.65 -2.28
CA ARG A 108 -9.48 -5.04 -2.77
C ARG A 108 -10.73 -5.31 -3.63
N GLY A 109 -10.60 -6.28 -4.55
CA GLY A 109 -11.68 -6.72 -5.45
C GLY A 109 -11.47 -6.30 -6.90
N GLY A 110 -12.36 -6.71 -7.80
CA GLY A 110 -12.38 -6.31 -9.22
C GLY A 110 -11.33 -6.96 -10.13
N CYS A 111 -10.08 -7.07 -9.69
CA CYS A 111 -8.96 -7.61 -10.47
C CYS A 111 -7.83 -8.14 -9.57
N PRO A 112 -6.85 -8.90 -10.12
CA PRO A 112 -5.71 -9.41 -9.36
C PRO A 112 -4.84 -8.34 -8.70
N PHE A 113 -4.14 -8.69 -7.62
CA PHE A 113 -3.27 -7.77 -6.89
C PHE A 113 -2.08 -7.27 -7.74
N THR A 114 -1.55 -8.12 -8.60
CA THR A 114 -0.46 -7.80 -9.53
C THR A 114 -0.88 -6.73 -10.53
N ALA A 115 -2.06 -6.88 -11.13
CA ALA A 115 -2.64 -5.86 -12.02
C ALA A 115 -2.81 -4.49 -11.33
N LYS A 116 -3.31 -4.46 -10.09
CA LYS A 116 -3.41 -3.20 -9.31
C LYS A 116 -2.05 -2.54 -9.12
N ALA A 117 -1.01 -3.32 -8.83
CA ALA A 117 0.34 -2.82 -8.65
C ALA A 117 0.95 -2.27 -9.94
N GLU A 118 0.69 -2.93 -11.07
CA GLU A 118 1.09 -2.44 -12.40
C GLU A 118 0.41 -1.11 -12.74
N PHE A 119 -0.90 -0.99 -12.52
CA PHE A 119 -1.62 0.27 -12.74
C PHE A 119 -1.13 1.39 -11.81
N ALA A 120 -0.86 1.09 -10.54
CA ALA A 120 -0.32 2.06 -9.59
C ALA A 120 1.07 2.55 -10.03
N GLN A 121 1.94 1.62 -10.39
CA GLN A 121 3.29 1.93 -10.88
C GLN A 121 3.25 2.73 -12.19
N ALA A 122 2.41 2.34 -13.15
CA ALA A 122 2.25 3.05 -14.42
C ALA A 122 1.75 4.48 -14.22
N ALA A 123 0.94 4.73 -13.17
CA ALA A 123 0.50 6.06 -12.76
C ALA A 123 1.57 6.85 -11.95
N GLY A 124 2.76 6.28 -11.74
CA GLY A 124 3.88 6.90 -11.05
C GLY A 124 3.80 6.85 -9.53
N ALA A 125 2.98 5.96 -8.95
CA ALA A 125 2.94 5.76 -7.50
C ALA A 125 4.32 5.35 -6.97
N ALA A 126 4.66 5.81 -5.76
CA ALA A 126 5.85 5.39 -5.02
C ALA A 126 5.61 4.12 -4.18
N GLY A 127 4.36 3.69 -4.05
CA GLY A 127 3.95 2.52 -3.28
C GLY A 127 2.46 2.26 -3.41
N LEU A 128 2.03 1.06 -3.05
CA LEU A 128 0.65 0.64 -3.08
C LEU A 128 0.23 0.08 -1.73
N VAL A 129 -0.86 0.62 -1.19
CA VAL A 129 -1.57 0.07 -0.03
C VAL A 129 -2.96 -0.40 -0.47
N ILE A 130 -3.18 -1.70 -0.38
CA ILE A 130 -4.44 -2.36 -0.67
C ILE A 130 -5.23 -2.45 0.64
N ILE A 131 -6.40 -1.85 0.63
CA ILE A 131 -7.37 -1.90 1.72
C ILE A 131 -8.21 -3.14 1.51
N ASN A 132 -8.08 -4.07 2.44
CA ASN A 132 -8.85 -5.30 2.42
C ASN A 132 -10.35 -5.01 2.63
N ASP A 133 -11.19 -5.95 2.23
CA ASP A 133 -12.63 -5.99 2.51
C ASP A 133 -12.96 -6.71 3.84
N ASP A 134 -11.98 -7.44 4.40
CA ASP A 134 -12.03 -8.09 5.71
C ASP A 134 -10.97 -7.54 6.69
N GLU A 135 -11.10 -7.87 7.97
CA GLU A 135 -10.10 -7.52 8.99
C GLU A 135 -8.87 -8.44 8.96
N GLU A 136 -9.03 -9.69 8.53
CA GLU A 136 -7.94 -10.65 8.43
C GLU A 136 -7.08 -10.37 7.20
N LEU A 137 -5.76 -10.28 7.39
CA LEU A 137 -4.81 -10.01 6.30
C LEU A 137 -4.61 -11.24 5.42
N TYR A 138 -4.68 -11.05 4.11
CA TYR A 138 -4.51 -12.11 3.12
C TYR A 138 -3.13 -12.08 2.46
N LYS A 139 -2.56 -13.25 2.18
CA LYS A 139 -1.29 -13.38 1.44
C LYS A 139 -1.50 -12.99 -0.02
N MET A 140 -0.91 -11.87 -0.43
CA MET A 140 -0.92 -11.45 -1.84
C MET A 140 0.15 -12.21 -2.63
N VAL A 141 -0.27 -13.31 -3.25
CA VAL A 141 0.53 -14.12 -4.17
C VAL A 141 0.34 -13.67 -5.62
N CYS A 142 1.20 -14.14 -6.50
CA CYS A 142 1.06 -13.97 -7.94
C CYS A 142 0.12 -15.03 -8.50
N GLY A 143 -0.58 -14.71 -9.58
CA GLY A 143 -1.47 -15.65 -10.27
C GLY A 143 -0.70 -16.56 -11.21
N ASP A 144 -1.34 -17.65 -11.64
CA ASP A 144 -0.73 -18.65 -12.53
C ASP A 144 -0.29 -18.09 -13.89
N ASN A 145 -0.92 -16.99 -14.33
CA ASN A 145 -0.58 -16.31 -15.59
C ASN A 145 0.57 -15.29 -15.45
N ASP A 146 1.04 -15.02 -14.23
CA ASP A 146 2.13 -14.06 -13.96
C ASP A 146 3.48 -14.75 -14.23
N THR A 147 3.86 -14.83 -15.51
CA THR A 147 5.11 -15.49 -15.94
C THR A 147 6.38 -14.67 -15.66
N SER A 148 6.26 -13.35 -15.58
CA SER A 148 7.32 -12.42 -15.19
C SER A 148 6.70 -11.11 -14.72
N LEU A 149 6.98 -10.70 -13.47
CA LEU A 149 6.47 -9.45 -12.89
C LEU A 149 7.57 -8.41 -12.78
N ASN A 150 7.29 -7.20 -13.23
CA ASN A 150 8.18 -6.05 -13.09
C ASN A 150 7.55 -4.95 -12.22
N VAL A 151 7.12 -5.32 -11.01
CA VAL A 151 6.64 -4.37 -10.01
C VAL A 151 7.82 -3.96 -9.13
N THR A 152 8.19 -2.68 -9.19
CA THR A 152 9.32 -2.08 -8.47
C THR A 152 8.88 -1.17 -7.34
N ILE A 153 7.58 -1.08 -7.06
CA ILE A 153 7.03 -0.36 -5.91
C ILE A 153 6.71 -1.34 -4.78
N PRO A 154 6.76 -0.91 -3.50
CA PRO A 154 6.33 -1.74 -2.39
C PRO A 154 4.80 -1.91 -2.41
N VAL A 155 4.32 -3.12 -2.14
CA VAL A 155 2.90 -3.46 -2.12
C VAL A 155 2.54 -4.04 -0.75
N VAL A 156 1.56 -3.42 -0.09
CA VAL A 156 1.15 -3.73 1.28
C VAL A 156 -0.37 -3.86 1.36
N MET A 157 -0.86 -4.85 2.10
CA MET A 157 -2.27 -4.95 2.49
C MET A 157 -2.47 -4.47 3.92
N VAL A 158 -3.58 -3.78 4.18
CA VAL A 158 -4.03 -3.40 5.53
C VAL A 158 -5.45 -3.91 5.80
N PRO A 159 -5.83 -4.16 7.06
CA PRO A 159 -7.21 -4.53 7.42
C PRO A 159 -8.23 -3.50 6.96
N HIS A 160 -9.47 -3.94 6.75
CA HIS A 160 -10.57 -3.07 6.31
C HIS A 160 -10.75 -1.84 7.21
N SER A 161 -10.86 -2.03 8.52
CA SER A 161 -11.00 -0.93 9.50
C SER A 161 -9.84 0.06 9.46
N ALA A 162 -8.61 -0.42 9.29
CA ALA A 162 -7.42 0.41 9.22
C ALA A 162 -7.41 1.23 7.92
N GLY A 163 -7.73 0.60 6.79
CA GLY A 163 -7.85 1.28 5.50
C GLY A 163 -8.96 2.32 5.48
N LYS A 164 -10.09 2.05 6.13
CA LYS A 164 -11.18 3.03 6.32
C LYS A 164 -10.69 4.26 7.08
N ASN A 165 -9.96 4.07 8.19
CA ASN A 165 -9.38 5.20 8.92
C ASN A 165 -8.42 6.03 8.05
N LEU A 166 -7.57 5.39 7.22
CA LEU A 166 -6.68 6.10 6.30
C LEU A 166 -7.46 6.91 5.25
N LYS A 167 -8.57 6.37 4.73
CA LYS A 167 -9.48 7.08 3.82
C LYS A 167 -10.13 8.29 4.51
N ASP A 168 -10.67 8.09 5.71
CA ASP A 168 -11.31 9.15 6.49
C ASP A 168 -10.34 10.32 6.76
N LEU A 169 -9.06 10.02 7.01
CA LEU A 169 -8.02 11.05 7.19
C LEU A 169 -7.70 11.84 5.91
N LEU A 170 -7.88 11.25 4.72
CA LEU A 170 -7.75 11.96 3.44
C LEU A 170 -8.96 12.84 3.15
N ASP A 171 -10.16 12.36 3.45
CA ASP A 171 -11.41 13.07 3.16
C ASP A 171 -11.68 14.22 4.15
N HIS A 172 -11.26 14.07 5.41
CA HIS A 172 -11.61 14.98 6.49
C HIS A 172 -10.42 15.59 7.24
N GLY A 173 -9.20 15.14 6.98
CA GLY A 173 -8.02 15.51 7.76
C GLY A 173 -7.96 14.83 9.14
N ALA A 174 -6.99 15.24 9.97
CA ALA A 174 -6.91 14.77 11.35
C ALA A 174 -8.05 15.40 12.14
N ARG A 175 -8.83 14.56 12.82
CA ARG A 175 -9.78 14.99 13.84
C ARG A 175 -9.06 15.40 15.11
#